data_AF-A0A848I5Q0-F1
#
_entry.id   AF-A0A848I5Q0-F1
#
_cell.length_a   1.000
_cell.length_b   1.000
_cell.length_c   1.000
_cell.angle_alpha   90.00
_cell.angle_beta   90.00
_cell.angle_gamma   90.00
#
_symmetry.space_group_name_H-M   'P 1'
#
loop_
_entity.id
_entity.type
_entity.pdbx_description
1 polymer ?
#
loop_
_entity_poly.entity_id
_entity_poly.type
_entity_poly.pdbx_seq_one_letter_code
_entity_poly.pdbx_strand_id
1 'polypeptide(L)'
;MAGNRSRTYRLTLSSEGTDLFLACHCRLARIAKSFIPYGATLSVALLLISTMDTDELVAELSMPSLKQLAGNDEHYVGASTELTPLAVAILGRIENSGQIDARPTIGKLHVAAIAVMSASEDRALARAYRQLSTAFPRN
;
A
#
# COMPACT_ATOMS: atom_id res chain seq x y z
N MET A 1 6.11 -3.53 -28.54
CA MET A 1 6.72 -3.77 -27.21
C MET A 1 6.43 -2.59 -26.30
N ALA A 2 5.31 -2.63 -25.57
CA ALA A 2 5.00 -1.59 -24.60
C ALA A 2 5.74 -1.94 -23.29
N GLY A 3 6.93 -1.37 -23.10
CA GLY A 3 7.61 -1.45 -21.81
C GLY A 3 6.69 -0.89 -20.74
N ASN A 4 6.37 -1.69 -19.72
CA ASN A 4 5.58 -1.26 -18.57
C ASN A 4 6.42 -0.20 -17.82
N ARG A 5 6.29 1.06 -18.24
CA ARG A 5 7.03 2.20 -17.71
C ARG A 5 6.68 2.35 -16.24
N SER A 6 7.65 2.16 -15.34
CA SER A 6 7.42 2.46 -13.93
C SER A 6 6.99 3.92 -13.81
N ARG A 7 5.96 4.16 -13.01
CA ARG A 7 5.49 5.51 -12.68
C ARG A 7 5.98 5.83 -11.28
N THR A 8 6.53 7.03 -11.12
CA THR A 8 6.88 7.54 -9.81
C THR A 8 5.60 7.89 -9.06
N TYR A 9 5.36 7.19 -7.95
CA TYR A 9 4.24 7.48 -7.07
C TYR A 9 4.67 8.43 -5.96
N ARG A 10 3.90 9.49 -5.77
CA ARG A 10 4.07 10.39 -4.64
C ARG A 10 3.40 9.79 -3.41
N LEU A 11 4.18 9.56 -2.37
CA LEU A 11 3.78 9.07 -1.06
C LEU A 11 4.07 10.18 -0.06
N THR A 12 3.06 10.64 0.67
CA THR A 12 3.22 11.70 1.67
C THR A 12 3.02 11.12 3.05
N LEU A 13 4.02 11.24 3.92
CA LEU A 13 4.07 10.64 5.25
C LEU A 13 4.58 11.66 6.27
N SER A 14 4.43 11.36 7.55
CA SER A 14 5.23 11.97 8.61
C SER A 14 6.57 11.24 8.75
N SER A 15 7.51 11.76 9.54
CA SER A 15 8.73 11.04 9.91
C SER A 15 8.43 9.63 10.46
N GLU A 16 7.43 9.52 11.34
CA GLU A 16 7.00 8.24 11.93
C GLU A 16 6.41 7.29 10.87
N GLY A 17 5.62 7.84 9.93
CA GLY A 17 5.11 7.08 8.79
C GLY A 17 6.23 6.57 7.88
N THR A 18 7.26 7.38 7.66
CA THR A 18 8.43 7.04 6.86
C THR A 18 9.25 5.93 7.51
N ASP A 19 9.52 6.01 8.81
CA ASP A 19 10.21 4.96 9.55
C ASP A 19 9.43 3.62 9.50
N LEU A 20 8.10 3.69 9.67
CA LEU A 20 7.25 2.50 9.56
C LEU A 20 7.29 1.89 8.15
N PHE A 21 7.27 2.73 7.11
CA PHE A 21 7.38 2.28 5.73
C PHE A 21 8.74 1.60 5.46
N LEU A 22 9.84 2.19 5.95
CA LEU A 22 11.18 1.61 5.83
C LEU A 22 11.30 0.28 6.58
N ALA A 23 10.71 0.16 7.77
CA ALA A 23 10.65 -1.09 8.52
C ALA A 23 9.89 -2.18 7.73
N CYS A 24 8.72 -1.83 7.17
CA CYS A 24 7.95 -2.73 6.30
C CYS A 24 8.74 -3.13 5.05
N HIS A 25 9.49 -2.21 4.45
CA HIS A 25 10.33 -2.46 3.29
C HIS A 25 11.44 -3.48 3.62
N CYS A 26 12.20 -3.24 4.68
CA CYS A 26 13.26 -4.14 5.13
C CYS A 26 12.72 -5.54 5.46
N ARG A 27 11.57 -5.61 6.14
CA ARG A 27 10.90 -6.88 6.44
C ARG A 27 10.50 -7.63 5.16
N LEU A 28 9.88 -6.94 4.20
CA LEU A 28 9.49 -7.54 2.94
C LEU A 28 10.69 -7.99 2.09
N ALA A 29 11.75 -7.18 2.03
CA ALA A 29 12.98 -7.53 1.32
C ALA A 29 13.64 -8.80 1.89
N ARG A 30 13.61 -8.98 3.21
CA ARG A 30 14.08 -10.21 3.88
C ARG A 30 13.22 -11.41 3.51
N ILE A 31 11.90 -11.27 3.53
CA ILE A 31 10.96 -12.34 3.11
C ILE A 31 11.20 -12.72 1.64
N ALA A 32 11.36 -11.72 0.78
CA ALA A 32 11.61 -11.88 -0.64
C ALA A 32 13.00 -12.40 -0.99
N LYS A 33 13.96 -12.30 -0.05
CA LYS A 33 15.40 -12.54 -0.27
C LYS A 33 15.94 -11.78 -1.50
N SER A 34 15.49 -10.53 -1.67
CA SER A 34 15.78 -9.70 -2.85
C SER A 34 15.83 -8.24 -2.45
N PHE A 35 16.68 -7.47 -3.12
CA PHE A 35 16.51 -6.01 -3.15
C PHE A 35 15.28 -5.72 -4.01
N ILE A 36 14.25 -5.15 -3.39
CA ILE A 36 13.00 -4.80 -4.06
C ILE A 36 12.91 -3.28 -4.18
N PRO A 37 12.23 -2.75 -5.21
CA PRO A 37 11.96 -1.32 -5.26
C PRO A 37 10.95 -0.93 -4.17
N TYR A 38 11.05 0.29 -3.65
CA TYR A 38 10.08 0.81 -2.65
C TYR A 38 8.63 0.75 -3.13
N GLY A 39 8.36 0.93 -4.43
CA GLY A 39 6.99 0.79 -4.93
C GLY A 39 6.45 -0.64 -4.90
N ALA A 40 7.30 -1.68 -4.86
CA ALA A 40 6.83 -3.04 -4.61
C ALA A 40 6.30 -3.19 -3.17
N THR A 41 6.92 -2.53 -2.20
CA THR A 41 6.42 -2.46 -0.82
C THR A 41 5.05 -1.78 -0.76
N LEU A 42 4.89 -0.62 -1.40
CA LEU A 42 3.59 0.05 -1.47
C LEU A 42 2.53 -0.80 -2.20
N SER A 43 2.93 -1.49 -3.27
CA SER A 43 2.03 -2.39 -4.01
C SER A 43 1.55 -3.55 -3.13
N VAL A 44 2.45 -4.16 -2.35
CA VAL A 44 2.09 -5.22 -1.39
C VAL A 44 1.16 -4.69 -0.31
N ALA A 45 1.43 -3.49 0.23
CA ALA A 45 0.55 -2.86 1.22
C ALA A 45 -0.88 -2.68 0.68
N LEU A 46 -1.01 -2.17 -0.55
CA LEU A 46 -2.31 -2.00 -1.21
C LEU A 46 -3.00 -3.33 -1.54
N LEU A 47 -2.24 -4.36 -1.91
CA LEU A 47 -2.78 -5.70 -2.13
C LEU A 47 -3.30 -6.35 -0.85
N LEU A 48 -2.68 -6.08 0.31
CA LEU A 48 -3.19 -6.60 1.58
C LEU A 48 -4.58 -6.02 1.87
N ILE A 49 -4.74 -4.69 1.78
CA ILE A 49 -6.03 -4.05 2.06
C ILE A 49 -7.10 -4.31 0.98
N SER A 50 -6.69 -4.63 -0.26
CA SER A 50 -7.66 -4.99 -1.30
C SER A 50 -8.34 -6.34 -1.02
N THR A 51 -7.69 -7.20 -0.25
CA THR A 51 -8.24 -8.51 0.16
C THR A 51 -9.04 -8.48 1.45
N MET A 52 -8.99 -7.38 2.21
CA MET A 52 -9.81 -7.18 3.41
C MET A 52 -11.29 -6.99 3.06
N ASP A 53 -12.14 -7.38 3.99
CA ASP A 53 -13.55 -7.04 3.95
C ASP A 53 -13.73 -5.52 4.06
N THR A 54 -14.81 -5.00 3.48
CA THR A 54 -15.00 -3.54 3.37
C THR A 54 -15.19 -2.92 4.75
N ASP A 55 -15.91 -3.60 5.64
CA ASP A 55 -16.15 -3.17 7.03
C ASP A 55 -14.84 -3.06 7.81
N GLU A 56 -13.96 -4.06 7.70
CA GLU A 56 -12.64 -4.05 8.33
C GLU A 56 -11.78 -2.90 7.79
N LEU A 57 -11.79 -2.69 6.47
CA LEU A 57 -11.04 -1.60 5.85
C LEU A 57 -11.54 -0.22 6.29
N VAL A 58 -12.86 -0.03 6.42
CA VAL A 58 -13.46 1.22 6.92
C VAL A 58 -13.08 1.45 8.38
N ALA A 59 -13.07 0.41 9.20
CA ALA A 59 -12.60 0.48 10.58
C ALA A 59 -11.12 0.92 10.64
N GLU A 60 -10.25 0.29 9.86
CA GLU A 60 -8.83 0.66 9.78
C GLU A 60 -8.63 2.12 9.35
N LEU A 61 -9.36 2.58 8.33
CA LEU A 61 -9.33 3.97 7.86
C LEU A 61 -9.82 4.97 8.92
N SER A 62 -10.53 4.51 9.94
CA SER A 62 -11.06 5.36 11.01
C SER A 62 -10.14 5.41 12.24
N MET A 63 -9.07 4.60 12.25
CA MET A 63 -8.14 4.52 13.37
C MET A 63 -7.43 5.86 13.62
N PRO A 64 -7.47 6.41 14.85
CA PRO A 64 -6.79 7.66 15.18
C PRO A 64 -5.27 7.63 14.97
N SER A 65 -4.66 6.45 15.12
CA SER A 65 -3.23 6.21 14.91
C SER A 65 -2.76 6.57 13.50
N LEU A 66 -3.64 6.49 12.49
CA LEU A 66 -3.28 6.88 11.12
C LEU A 66 -2.93 8.37 11.00
N LYS A 67 -3.43 9.22 11.90
CA LYS A 67 -3.10 10.65 11.89
C LYS A 67 -1.63 10.91 12.19
N GLN A 68 -0.99 10.05 12.99
CA GLN A 68 0.42 10.17 13.36
C GLN A 68 1.32 9.79 12.18
N LEU A 69 0.89 8.85 11.35
CA LEU A 69 1.62 8.37 10.17
C LEU A 69 1.45 9.29 8.94
N ALA A 70 0.39 10.10 8.93
CA ALA A 70 0.16 11.09 7.89
C ALA A 70 0.98 12.36 8.17
N GLY A 71 1.59 12.91 7.12
CA GLY A 71 2.40 14.13 7.22
C GLY A 71 2.57 14.79 5.87
N ASN A 72 3.57 15.65 5.75
CA ASN A 72 3.85 16.46 4.55
C ASN A 72 5.16 16.07 3.86
N ASP A 73 5.88 15.07 4.37
CA ASP A 73 7.15 14.64 3.78
C ASP A 73 6.88 13.85 2.52
N GLU A 74 7.34 14.38 1.38
CA GLU A 74 7.11 13.77 0.08
C GLU A 74 8.21 12.76 -0.26
N HIS A 75 7.78 11.54 -0.57
CA HIS A 75 8.61 10.46 -1.05
C HIS A 75 8.13 10.00 -2.42
N TYR A 76 9.09 9.67 -3.29
CA TYR A 76 8.84 9.29 -4.67
C TYR A 76 9.24 7.83 -4.86
N VAL A 77 8.27 6.93 -4.88
CA VAL A 77 8.50 5.48 -4.99
C VAL A 77 8.22 5.00 -6.40
N GLY A 78 9.18 4.32 -7.02
CA GLY A 78 8.98 3.72 -8.35
C GLY A 78 8.02 2.54 -8.26
N ALA A 79 6.81 2.69 -8.81
CA ALA A 79 5.75 1.69 -8.73
C ALA A 79 5.32 1.17 -10.11
N SER A 80 4.66 0.01 -10.10
CA SER A 80 4.00 -0.54 -11.29
C SER A 80 2.87 0.36 -11.77
N THR A 81 2.59 0.35 -13.07
CA THR A 81 1.48 1.08 -13.72
C THR A 81 0.11 0.69 -13.15
N GLU A 82 -0.01 -0.50 -12.60
CA GLU A 82 -1.26 -1.04 -12.02
C GLU A 82 -1.54 -0.58 -10.58
N LEU A 83 -0.61 0.14 -9.93
CA LEU A 83 -0.83 0.65 -8.59
C LEU A 83 -1.97 1.67 -8.53
N THR A 84 -2.09 2.56 -9.53
CA THR A 84 -3.20 3.52 -9.61
C THR A 84 -4.55 2.83 -9.78
N PRO A 85 -4.75 1.94 -10.78
CA PRO A 85 -5.99 1.18 -10.90
C PRO A 85 -6.39 0.44 -9.62
N LEU A 86 -5.44 -0.21 -8.94
CA LEU A 86 -5.72 -0.91 -7.69
C LEU A 86 -6.22 0.05 -6.60
N ALA A 87 -5.53 1.17 -6.39
CA ALA A 87 -5.95 2.15 -5.39
C ALA A 87 -7.31 2.79 -5.72
N VAL A 88 -7.57 3.08 -7.00
CA VAL A 88 -8.86 3.60 -7.47
C VAL A 88 -9.98 2.58 -7.22
N ALA A 89 -9.74 1.30 -7.50
CA ALA A 89 -10.71 0.23 -7.26
C ALA A 89 -11.04 0.09 -5.76
N ILE A 90 -10.04 0.17 -4.88
CA ILE A 90 -10.25 0.12 -3.43
C ILE A 90 -11.07 1.33 -2.96
N LEU A 91 -10.73 2.54 -3.42
CA LEU A 91 -11.49 3.75 -3.08
C LEU A 91 -12.93 3.68 -3.59
N GLY A 92 -13.15 3.18 -4.80
CA GLY A 92 -14.49 2.98 -5.35
C GLY A 92 -15.29 1.95 -4.56
N ARG A 93 -14.66 0.87 -4.09
CA ARG A 93 -15.29 -0.13 -3.21
C ARG A 93 -15.76 0.51 -1.89
N ILE A 94 -14.90 1.33 -1.26
CA ILE A 94 -15.23 2.02 -0.01
C ILE A 94 -16.35 3.05 -0.22
N GLU A 95 -16.28 3.83 -1.30
CA GLU A 95 -17.29 4.83 -1.62
C GLU A 95 -18.66 4.19 -1.88
N ASN A 96 -18.70 3.06 -2.60
CA ASN A 96 -19.93 2.35 -2.93
C ASN A 96 -20.53 1.59 -1.74
N SER A 97 -19.80 1.38 -0.64
CA SER A 97 -20.36 0.67 0.52
C SER A 97 -21.30 1.54 1.35
N GLY A 98 -21.20 2.87 1.23
CA GLY A 98 -22.00 3.82 2.00
C GLY A 98 -21.68 3.82 3.51
N GLN A 99 -20.58 3.17 3.93
CA GLN A 99 -20.20 3.02 5.34
C GLN A 99 -19.36 4.19 5.86
N ILE A 100 -19.09 5.18 5.01
CA ILE A 100 -18.25 6.33 5.31
C ILE A 100 -18.86 7.58 4.68
N ASP A 101 -18.89 8.67 5.46
CA ASP A 101 -19.50 9.94 5.08
C ASP A 101 -18.80 10.64 3.90
N ALA A 102 -17.49 10.40 3.72
CA ALA A 102 -16.70 11.03 2.66
C ALA A 102 -15.60 10.11 2.14
N ARG A 103 -15.44 10.04 0.81
CA ARG A 103 -14.40 9.24 0.15
C ARG A 103 -13.00 9.55 0.73
N PRO A 104 -12.24 8.54 1.17
CA PRO A 104 -10.87 8.74 1.65
C PRO A 104 -9.96 9.31 0.57
N THR A 105 -8.99 10.13 0.98
CA THR A 105 -7.92 10.56 0.07
C THR A 105 -6.98 9.40 -0.23
N ILE A 106 -6.30 9.47 -1.38
CA ILE A 106 -5.27 8.48 -1.75
C ILE A 106 -4.14 8.40 -0.71
N GLY A 107 -3.77 9.53 -0.11
CA GLY A 107 -2.75 9.57 0.95
C GLY A 107 -3.22 8.82 2.20
N LYS A 108 -4.47 9.02 2.62
CA LYS A 108 -5.06 8.28 3.75
C LYS A 108 -5.12 6.78 3.47
N LEU A 109 -5.43 6.39 2.24
CA LEU A 109 -5.40 4.98 1.82
C LEU A 109 -4.00 4.38 1.94
N HIS A 110 -2.96 5.09 1.48
CA HIS A 110 -1.58 4.60 1.59
C HIS A 110 -1.16 4.42 3.05
N VAL A 111 -1.49 5.39 3.90
CA VAL A 111 -1.17 5.33 5.33
C VAL A 111 -1.86 4.13 6.00
N ALA A 112 -3.14 3.90 5.70
CA ALA A 112 -3.86 2.71 6.18
C ALA A 112 -3.21 1.42 5.66
N ALA A 113 -2.85 1.36 4.38
CA ALA A 113 -2.19 0.21 3.79
C ALA A 113 -0.85 -0.12 4.49
N ILE A 114 -0.05 0.89 4.82
CA ILE A 114 1.22 0.73 5.51
C ILE A 114 1.00 0.23 6.95
N ALA A 115 0.00 0.77 7.66
CA ALA A 115 -0.36 0.32 8.99
C ALA A 115 -0.83 -1.15 8.99
N VAL A 116 -1.69 -1.54 8.04
CA VAL A 116 -2.12 -2.93 7.89
C VAL A 116 -0.94 -3.84 7.55
N MET A 117 -0.05 -3.41 6.66
CA MET A 117 1.15 -4.17 6.30
C MET A 117 2.08 -4.39 7.51
N SER A 118 2.24 -3.38 8.37
CA SER A 118 3.09 -3.50 9.55
C SER A 118 2.53 -4.51 10.56
N ALA A 119 1.20 -4.55 10.72
CA ALA A 119 0.48 -5.47 11.60
C ALA A 119 0.30 -6.89 11.02
N SER A 120 0.43 -7.05 9.69
CA SER A 120 0.23 -8.33 9.01
C SER A 120 1.31 -9.36 9.33
N GLU A 121 0.96 -10.65 9.27
CA GLU A 121 1.92 -11.76 9.42
C GLU A 121 2.83 -11.95 8.20
N ASP A 122 4.05 -12.44 8.40
CA ASP A 122 5.03 -12.71 7.31
C ASP A 122 4.45 -13.57 6.18
N ARG A 123 3.55 -14.51 6.52
CA ARG A 123 2.89 -15.38 5.54
C ARG A 123 1.99 -14.58 4.58
N ALA A 124 1.27 -13.58 5.09
CA ALA A 124 0.43 -12.70 4.30
C ALA A 124 1.28 -11.82 3.38
N LEU A 125 2.36 -11.22 3.91
CA LEU A 125 3.32 -10.45 3.11
C LEU A 125 3.93 -11.29 1.98
N ALA A 126 4.37 -12.51 2.29
CA ALA A 126 4.96 -13.42 1.30
C ALA A 126 3.95 -13.81 0.20
N ARG A 127 2.68 -14.01 0.56
CA ARG A 127 1.62 -14.32 -0.40
C ARG A 127 1.34 -13.14 -1.33
N ALA A 128 1.14 -11.95 -0.77
CA ALA A 128 0.89 -10.73 -1.54
C ALA A 128 2.05 -10.40 -2.49
N TYR A 129 3.29 -10.59 -2.03
CA TYR A 129 4.47 -10.37 -2.87
C TYR A 129 4.62 -11.38 -4.02
N ARG A 130 4.27 -12.65 -3.80
CA ARG A 130 4.21 -13.63 -4.89
C ARG A 130 3.13 -13.28 -5.91
N GLN A 131 1.95 -12.85 -5.45
CA GLN A 131 0.88 -12.37 -6.33
C GLN A 131 1.33 -11.19 -7.19
N LEU A 132 2.10 -10.26 -6.60
CA LEU A 132 2.75 -9.18 -7.33
C LEU A 132 3.68 -9.74 -8.42
N SER A 133 4.52 -10.72 -8.09
CA SER A 133 5.47 -11.29 -9.06
C SER A 133 4.79 -12.06 -10.20
N THR A 134 3.61 -12.64 -9.95
CA THR A 134 2.79 -13.31 -10.99
C THR A 134 1.96 -12.33 -11.82
N ALA A 135 1.50 -11.23 -11.22
CA ALA A 135 0.79 -10.16 -11.92
C ALA A 135 1.75 -9.26 -12.72
N PHE A 136 3.00 -9.14 -12.26
CA PHE A 136 4.04 -8.29 -12.84
C PHE A 136 5.30 -9.12 -13.10
N PRO A 137 5.37 -9.86 -14.24
CA PRO A 137 6.57 -10.57 -14.58
C PRO A 137 7.74 -9.58 -14.64
N ARG A 138 8.79 -9.87 -13.89
CA ARG A 138 10.08 -9.18 -14.02
C ARG A 138 10.62 -9.56 -15.39
N ASN A 139 10.75 -8.58 -16.29
CA ASN A 139 11.48 -8.75 -17.54
C ASN A 139 12.93 -9.16 -17.28
#